data_AF-A0A4Y2W4N9-F1
#
_entry.id   AF-A0A4Y2W4N9-F1
#
_cell.length_a   1.000
_cell.length_b   1.000
_cell.length_c   1.000
_cell.angle_alpha   90.00
_cell.angle_beta   90.00
_cell.angle_gamma   90.00
#
_symmetry.space_group_name_H-M   'P 1'
#
loop_
_entity.id
_entity.type
_entity.pdbx_description
1 polymer ?
#
loop_
_entity_poly.entity_id
_entity_poly.type
_entity_poly.pdbx_seq_one_letter_code
_entity_poly.pdbx_strand_id
1 'polypeptide(L)'
;MDKKNLPGLLQEYSPDNIFNADETGLFFKALPDKTAVFPGEAGHGGKPSKEGVTLLLATNMSGTAKLTPLTIGKYRNPRCFQGIKSFPLLYKANKKAWMTSEFFSE
;
A
#
# COMPACT_ATOMS: atom_id res chain seq x y z
N MET A 1 -13.27 19.16 6.88
CA MET A 1 -12.29 20.07 7.53
C MET A 1 -12.13 21.30 6.69
N ASP A 2 -12.21 22.48 7.30
CA ASP A 2 -11.86 23.73 6.62
C ASP A 2 -10.33 23.82 6.52
N LYS A 3 -9.79 23.68 5.30
CA LYS A 3 -8.34 23.63 5.06
C LYS A 3 -7.61 24.88 5.54
N LYS A 4 -8.32 26.00 5.69
CA LYS A 4 -7.74 27.27 6.13
C LYS A 4 -7.26 27.26 7.59
N ASN A 5 -7.88 26.43 8.44
CA ASN A 5 -7.57 26.39 9.88
C ASN A 5 -6.63 25.24 10.27
N LEU A 6 -6.30 24.33 9.33
CA LEU A 6 -5.44 23.19 9.59
C LEU A 6 -4.05 23.57 10.13
N PRO A 7 -3.34 24.59 9.59
CA PRO A 7 -2.03 24.97 10.11
C PRO A 7 -2.05 25.46 11.55
N GLY A 8 -3.14 26.09 12.00
CA GLY A 8 -3.31 26.53 13.38
C GLY A 8 -3.51 25.34 14.31
N LEU A 9 -4.40 24.42 13.94
CA LEU A 9 -4.66 23.19 14.71
C LEU A 9 -3.39 22.33 14.86
N LEU A 10 -2.60 22.16 13.79
CA LEU A 10 -1.38 21.36 13.85
C LEU A 10 -0.34 21.94 14.82
N GLN A 11 -0.32 23.26 15.04
CA GLN A 11 0.61 23.88 16.01
C GLN A 11 0.26 23.57 17.47
N GLU A 12 -0.96 23.12 17.75
CA GLU A 12 -1.39 22.72 19.10
C GLU A 12 -0.86 21.34 19.52
N TYR A 13 -0.30 20.57 18.57
CA TYR A 13 0.21 19.22 18.80
C TYR A 13 1.72 19.16 18.61
N SER A 14 2.39 18.32 19.41
CA SER A 14 3.80 17.95 19.15
C SER A 14 3.92 17.27 17.77
N PRO A 15 5.01 17.50 17.02
CA PRO A 15 5.29 16.76 15.78
C PRO A 15 5.25 15.23 15.95
N ASP A 16 5.56 14.71 17.14
CA ASP A 16 5.48 13.28 17.42
C ASP A 16 4.05 12.73 17.43
N ASN A 17 3.05 13.60 17.62
CA ASN A 17 1.62 13.27 17.69
C ASN A 17 0.86 13.59 16.41
N ILE A 18 1.53 14.10 15.38
CA ILE A 18 0.92 14.41 14.08
C ILE A 18 1.28 13.28 13.12
N PHE A 19 0.33 12.44 12.78
CA PHE A 19 0.54 11.34 11.84
C PHE A 19 0.00 11.67 10.46
N ASN A 20 0.75 11.23 9.44
CA ASN A 20 0.23 11.08 8.09
C ASN A 20 0.14 9.60 7.76
N ALA A 21 -0.92 9.22 7.06
CA ALA A 21 -1.10 7.89 6.50
C ALA A 21 -1.40 8.01 5.02
N ASP A 22 -0.83 7.12 4.21
CA ASP A 22 -1.07 7.08 2.77
C ASP A 22 -1.15 5.66 2.25
N GLU A 23 -1.93 5.47 1.18
CA GLU A 23 -2.16 4.20 0.51
C GLU A 23 -1.37 4.11 -0.78
N THR A 24 -0.67 2.99 -0.98
CA THR A 24 0.04 2.71 -2.24
C THR A 24 -0.26 1.31 -2.76
N GLY A 25 -0.34 1.19 -4.09
CA GLY A 25 -0.54 -0.09 -4.78
C GLY A 25 0.79 -0.71 -5.22
N LEU A 26 1.04 -1.96 -4.81
CA LEU A 26 2.19 -2.74 -5.24
C LEU A 26 1.77 -3.80 -6.26
N PHE A 27 2.10 -3.58 -7.53
CA PHE A 27 1.80 -4.50 -8.64
C PHE A 27 2.99 -5.41 -8.95
N PHE A 28 3.12 -6.51 -8.20
CA PHE A 28 4.27 -7.40 -8.26
C PHE A 28 4.34 -8.29 -9.53
N LYS A 29 3.28 -8.31 -10.36
CA LYS A 29 3.27 -9.00 -11.67
C LYS A 29 3.16 -8.03 -12.85
N ALA A 30 3.29 -6.72 -12.63
CA ALA A 30 3.28 -5.77 -13.74
C ALA A 30 4.49 -6.01 -14.65
N LEU A 31 4.26 -6.07 -15.95
CA LEU A 31 5.32 -6.08 -16.95
C LEU A 31 5.81 -4.64 -17.17
N PRO A 32 7.08 -4.42 -17.56
CA PRO A 32 7.53 -3.12 -18.03
C PRO A 32 6.71 -2.65 -19.22
N ASP A 33 6.42 -1.34 -19.30
CA ASP A 33 5.63 -0.72 -20.38
C ASP A 33 6.28 -0.89 -21.77
N LYS A 34 7.57 -1.22 -21.81
CA LYS A 34 8.33 -1.53 -23.01
C LYS A 34 8.99 -2.90 -22.84
N THR A 35 8.42 -3.93 -23.44
CA THR A 35 9.17 -5.17 -23.69
C THR A 35 10.31 -4.83 -24.64
N ALA A 36 11.56 -5.14 -24.29
CA ALA A 36 12.66 -5.07 -25.24
C ALA A 36 12.36 -6.06 -26.36
N VAL A 37 11.91 -5.56 -27.51
CA VAL A 37 11.63 -6.37 -28.69
C VAL A 37 12.94 -6.48 -29.45
N PHE A 38 13.38 -7.71 -29.75
CA PHE A 38 14.50 -7.91 -30.65
C PHE A 38 14.13 -7.40 -32.06
N PRO A 39 15.04 -6.76 -32.81
CA PRO A 39 14.75 -6.30 -34.16
C PRO A 39 14.26 -7.46 -35.03
N GLY A 40 13.00 -7.42 -35.47
CA GLY A 40 12.38 -8.44 -36.33
C GLY A 40 11.30 -9.30 -35.67
N GLU A 41 11.09 -9.21 -34.36
CA GLU A 41 9.98 -9.90 -33.69
C GLU A 41 8.76 -8.99 -33.52
N ALA A 42 7.56 -9.54 -33.69
CA ALA A 42 6.34 -8.85 -33.30
C ALA A 42 6.31 -8.75 -31.77
N GLY A 43 6.41 -7.53 -31.24
CA GLY A 43 6.31 -7.29 -29.80
C GLY A 43 4.97 -7.79 -29.27
N HIS A 44 4.99 -8.83 -28.45
CA HIS A 44 3.79 -9.32 -27.79
C HIS A 44 3.52 -8.41 -26.58
N GLY A 45 2.91 -7.25 -26.83
CA GLY A 45 2.45 -6.34 -25.79
C GLY A 45 1.33 -6.99 -24.96
N GLY A 46 1.70 -7.77 -23.95
CA GLY A 46 0.75 -8.40 -23.03
C GLY A 46 0.06 -7.35 -22.16
N LYS A 47 -1.25 -7.52 -21.90
CA LYS A 47 -1.98 -6.67 -20.94
C LYS A 47 -1.30 -6.79 -19.56
N PRO A 48 -0.87 -5.68 -18.93
CA PRO A 48 -0.18 -5.75 -17.65
C PRO A 48 -1.07 -6.43 -16.61
N SER A 49 -0.47 -7.34 -15.84
CA SER A 49 -1.19 -8.01 -14.75
C SER A 49 -1.60 -6.97 -13.72
N LYS A 50 -2.90 -6.93 -13.42
CA LYS A 50 -3.47 -6.09 -12.35
C LYS A 50 -3.37 -6.76 -10.98
N GLU A 51 -2.63 -7.86 -10.87
CA GLU A 51 -2.38 -8.48 -9.58
C GLU A 51 -1.45 -7.60 -8.75
N GLY A 52 -2.00 -7.11 -7.66
CA GLY A 52 -1.27 -6.30 -6.69
C GLY A 52 -1.85 -6.44 -5.30
N VAL A 53 -1.16 -5.82 -4.36
CA VAL A 53 -1.62 -5.62 -2.99
C VAL A 53 -1.64 -4.12 -2.70
N THR A 54 -2.54 -3.67 -1.83
CA THR A 54 -2.50 -2.31 -1.28
C THR A 54 -1.71 -2.31 0.02
N LEU A 55 -0.86 -1.31 0.21
CA LEU A 55 -0.13 -1.05 1.44
C LEU A 55 -0.63 0.27 2.03
N LEU A 56 -1.03 0.26 3.29
CA LEU A 56 -1.20 1.47 4.10
C LEU A 56 0.07 1.67 4.92
N LEU A 57 0.66 2.86 4.79
CA LEU A 57 1.86 3.27 5.51
C LEU A 57 1.52 4.51 6.33
N ALA A 58 2.02 4.57 7.56
CA ALA A 58 1.82 5.72 8.43
C ALA A 58 3.06 6.03 9.26
N THR A 59 3.35 7.32 9.40
CA THR A 59 4.47 7.83 10.19
C THR A 59 4.08 9.16 10.83
N ASN A 60 4.67 9.46 11.98
CA ASN A 60 4.55 10.80 12.56
C ASN A 60 5.40 11.83 11.82
N MET A 61 5.11 13.10 12.05
CA MET A 61 5.74 14.24 11.38
C MET A 61 7.24 14.34 11.68
N SER A 62 7.68 13.92 12.87
CA SER A 62 9.11 13.85 13.23
C SER A 62 9.84 12.64 12.62
N GLY A 63 9.12 11.64 12.12
CA GLY A 63 9.67 10.41 11.55
C GLY A 63 10.21 9.40 12.57
N THR A 64 10.01 9.66 13.87
CA THR A 64 10.48 8.80 14.97
C THR A 64 9.60 7.56 15.16
N ALA A 65 8.32 7.65 14.81
CA ALA A 65 7.35 6.55 14.91
C ALA A 65 6.82 6.15 13.55
N LYS A 66 7.05 4.88 13.17
CA LYS A 66 6.48 4.24 11.98
C LYS A 66 5.51 3.16 12.43
N LEU A 67 4.25 3.27 12.04
CA LEU A 67 3.26 2.24 12.36
C LEU A 67 3.53 0.98 11.53
N THR A 68 3.16 -0.18 12.07
CA THR A 68 3.25 -1.44 11.33
C THR A 68 2.41 -1.33 10.06
N PRO A 69 2.99 -1.53 8.87
CA PRO A 69 2.23 -1.44 7.62
C PRO A 69 1.10 -2.45 7.57
N LEU A 70 -0.02 -2.03 6.99
CA LEU A 70 -1.13 -2.92 6.67
C LEU A 70 -1.04 -3.30 5.19
N THR A 71 -0.92 -4.60 4.92
CA THR A 71 -1.00 -5.17 3.58
C THR A 71 -2.39 -5.73 3.32
N ILE A 72 -3.00 -5.34 2.21
CA ILE A 72 -4.31 -5.82 1.78
C ILE A 72 -4.15 -6.59 0.49
N GLY A 73 -4.43 -7.89 0.55
CA GLY A 73 -4.43 -8.76 -0.62
C GLY A 73 -5.81 -9.28 -0.98
N LYS A 74 -5.86 -10.04 -2.09
CA LYS A 74 -7.11 -10.61 -2.60
C LYS A 74 -7.63 -11.79 -1.78
N TYR A 75 -6.72 -12.64 -1.30
CA TYR A 75 -7.03 -13.96 -0.75
C TYR A 75 -6.79 -13.99 0.74
N ARG A 76 -7.70 -14.57 1.53
CA ARG A 76 -7.53 -14.69 2.99
C ARG A 76 -6.27 -15.44 3.40
N ASN A 77 -5.96 -16.53 2.69
CA ASN A 77 -4.79 -17.37 2.93
C ASN A 77 -3.98 -17.46 1.63
N PRO A 78 -3.14 -16.46 1.31
CA PRO A 78 -2.34 -16.50 0.11
C PRO A 78 -1.28 -17.62 0.21
N ARG A 79 -1.12 -18.40 -0.86
CA ARG A 79 -0.20 -19.56 -0.89
C ARG A 79 1.25 -19.17 -0.59
N CYS A 80 1.67 -17.95 -0.97
CA CYS A 80 3.02 -17.46 -0.68
C CYS A 80 3.30 -17.23 0.82
N PHE A 81 2.28 -17.21 1.67
CA PHE A 81 2.46 -17.09 3.13
C PHE A 81 2.49 -18.45 3.83
N GLN A 82 2.31 -19.55 3.10
CA GLN A 82 2.36 -20.88 3.68
C GLN A 82 3.74 -21.15 4.30
N GLY A 83 3.75 -21.49 5.59
CA GLY A 83 4.98 -21.77 6.33
C GLY A 83 5.69 -20.54 6.91
N ILE A 84 5.20 -19.32 6.64
CA ILE A 84 5.71 -18.10 7.27
C ILE A 84 5.16 -18.01 8.70
N LYS A 85 6.04 -18.09 9.70
CA LYS A 85 5.67 -18.07 11.13
C LYS A 85 5.51 -16.66 11.69
N SER A 86 6.25 -15.70 11.17
CA SER A 86 6.20 -14.31 11.58
C SER A 86 6.26 -13.43 10.34
N PHE A 87 5.32 -12.49 10.24
CA PHE A 87 5.31 -11.51 9.17
C PHE A 87 5.40 -10.11 9.79
N PRO A 88 6.31 -9.24 9.32
CA PRO A 88 6.53 -7.92 9.94
C PRO A 88 5.41 -6.92 9.61
N LEU A 89 4.37 -7.35 8.89
CA LEU A 89 3.28 -6.52 8.41
C LEU A 89 1.95 -7.13 8.87
N LEU A 90 0.94 -6.29 9.04
CA LEU A 90 -0.43 -6.74 9.21
C LEU A 90 -0.98 -7.19 7.85
N TYR A 91 -1.86 -8.20 7.83
CA TYR A 91 -2.48 -8.68 6.60
C TYR A 91 -4.00 -8.72 6.71
N LYS A 92 -4.67 -8.15 5.72
CA LYS A 92 -6.12 -8.25 5.52
C LYS A 92 -6.41 -8.72 4.10
N ALA A 93 -7.58 -9.32 3.93
CA ALA A 93 -8.04 -9.80 2.63
C ALA A 93 -9.34 -9.14 2.21
N ASN A 94 -9.34 -8.61 0.99
CA ASN A 94 -10.50 -8.05 0.31
C ASN A 94 -10.47 -8.51 -1.14
N LYS A 95 -11.60 -8.95 -1.72
CA LYS A 95 -11.66 -9.42 -3.13
C LYS A 95 -11.10 -8.41 -4.14
N LYS A 96 -11.18 -7.11 -3.83
CA LYS A 96 -10.65 -6.01 -4.65
C LYS A 96 -9.20 -5.64 -4.32
N ALA A 97 -8.65 -6.18 -3.23
CA ALA A 97 -7.32 -5.89 -2.70
C ALA A 97 -7.06 -4.40 -2.39
N TRP A 98 -8.11 -3.63 -2.04
CA TRP A 98 -8.04 -2.20 -1.69
C TRP A 98 -8.51 -1.95 -0.26
N MET A 99 -8.18 -0.78 0.27
CA MET A 99 -8.64 -0.32 1.58
C MET A 99 -10.16 -0.20 1.65
N THR A 100 -10.68 -0.39 2.86
CA THR A 100 -12.10 -0.22 3.19
C THR A 100 -12.22 0.62 4.45
N SER A 101 -13.36 1.30 4.63
CA SER A 101 -13.59 2.10 5.84
C SER A 101 -13.57 1.24 7.10
N GLU A 102 -14.00 -0.02 7.01
CA GLU A 102 -13.91 -0.98 8.09
C GLU A 102 -12.45 -1.24 8.48
N PHE A 103 -11.57 -1.51 7.52
CA PHE A 103 -10.14 -1.72 7.81
C PHE A 103 -9.43 -0.48 8.33
N PHE A 104 -9.87 0.72 7.95
CA PHE A 104 -9.29 1.98 8.44
C PHE A 104 -9.69 2.30 9.89
N SER A 105 -10.84 1.78 10.33
CA SER A 105 -11.43 2.10 11.64
C SER A 105 -11.09 1.08 12.73
N GLU A 106 -10.42 -0.02 12.38
CA GLU A 106 -9.88 -1.01 13.33
C GLU A 106 -8.61 -0.52 14.02
#